data_AF-A0A0D0A5T7-F1
#
_entry.id   AF-A0A0D0A5T7-F1
#
_cell.length_a   1.000
_cell.length_b   1.000
_cell.length_c   1.000
_cell.angle_alpha   90.00
_cell.angle_beta   90.00
_cell.angle_gamma   90.00
#
_symmetry.space_group_name_H-M   'P 1'
#
loop_
_entity.id
_entity.type
_entity.pdbx_description
1 polymer ?
#
loop_
_entity_poly.entity_id
_entity_poly.type
_entity_poly.pdbx_seq_one_letter_code
_entity_poly.pdbx_strand_id
1 'polypeptide(L)'
;MAYINPGNLMIDPSGPGSAYHYSVVSNPPPHPSVMHADMPEYWELPDGREVARLPRPINYTPPMETFPPITFSVRGWPGVRIKDLCAKNSVIVVDDPYATPMAHLGWRATVLNLEWPGYPRSTYNDPQISRFDVMTSQGPITRQGLASEVAHAVQHLYNTVRNKAIATGFEQWSFKDGIRPSDVVLLSIHYYRTQWIPELYIFE
;
A
#
# COMPACT_ATOMS: atom_id res chain seq x y z
N MET A 1 21.20 30.60 -31.10
CA MET A 1 21.26 30.93 -29.66
C MET A 1 19.83 31.00 -29.16
N ALA A 2 19.39 29.99 -28.40
CA ALA A 2 18.05 29.97 -27.84
C ALA A 2 17.98 30.97 -26.69
N TYR A 3 17.17 32.01 -26.85
CA TYR A 3 16.85 32.95 -25.77
C TYR A 3 15.96 32.21 -24.77
N ILE A 4 16.54 31.74 -23.68
CA ILE A 4 15.78 31.26 -22.53
C ILE A 4 15.23 32.51 -21.84
N ASN A 5 13.92 32.68 -21.92
CA ASN A 5 13.21 33.76 -21.24
C ASN A 5 13.38 33.57 -19.72
N PRO A 6 13.97 34.52 -18.96
CA PRO A 6 14.20 34.36 -17.53
C PRO A 6 12.91 34.22 -16.71
N GLY A 7 11.74 34.51 -17.30
CA GLY A 7 10.42 34.23 -16.70
C GLY A 7 10.02 32.75 -16.66
N ASN A 8 10.69 31.87 -17.42
CA ASN A 8 10.44 30.41 -17.40
C ASN A 8 11.30 29.66 -16.35
N LEU A 9 12.07 30.38 -15.54
CA LEU A 9 12.73 29.86 -14.34
C LEU A 9 11.84 30.05 -13.09
N MET A 10 10.51 30.06 -13.25
CA MET A 10 9.62 29.83 -12.11
C MET A 10 9.72 28.37 -11.72
N ILE A 11 10.74 28.13 -10.89
CA ILE A 11 10.83 27.18 -9.79
C ILE A 11 9.48 26.49 -9.60
N ASP A 12 9.43 25.20 -9.94
CA ASP A 12 8.38 24.31 -9.52
C ASP A 12 8.12 24.55 -8.02
N PRO A 13 6.96 25.12 -7.64
CA PRO A 13 6.67 25.50 -6.28
C PRO A 13 6.46 24.28 -5.38
N SER A 14 6.59 23.05 -5.88
CA SER A 14 6.46 21.82 -5.09
C SER A 14 7.80 21.29 -4.51
N GLY A 15 8.93 21.92 -4.88
CA GLY A 15 10.26 21.48 -4.43
C GLY A 15 10.55 21.67 -2.93
N PRO A 16 11.48 20.89 -2.36
CA PRO A 16 11.91 21.04 -0.96
C PRO A 16 12.35 22.49 -0.67
N GLY A 17 11.74 23.12 0.35
CA GLY A 17 12.02 24.52 0.72
C GLY A 17 10.97 25.53 0.23
N SER A 18 9.96 25.11 -0.53
CA SER A 18 8.86 25.98 -0.94
C SER A 18 7.76 26.08 0.14
N ALA A 19 7.03 27.21 0.15
CA ALA A 19 5.90 27.40 1.06
C ALA A 19 4.79 26.34 0.87
N TYR A 20 4.58 25.88 -0.37
CA TYR A 20 3.65 24.80 -0.69
C TYR A 20 4.11 23.45 -0.14
N HIS A 21 5.41 23.11 -0.24
CA HIS A 21 5.98 21.90 0.33
C HIS A 21 5.79 21.86 1.86
N TYR A 22 6.00 22.98 2.55
CA TYR A 22 5.75 23.06 3.99
C TYR A 22 4.26 23.03 4.35
N SER A 23 3.36 23.67 3.58
CA SER A 23 1.93 23.66 3.88
C SER A 23 1.29 22.29 3.70
N VAL A 24 1.74 21.55 2.68
CA VAL A 24 1.34 20.16 2.43
C VAL A 24 1.84 19.29 3.60
N VAL A 25 3.14 19.27 3.87
CA VAL A 25 3.71 18.44 4.97
C VAL A 25 3.08 18.75 6.34
N SER A 26 2.61 19.98 6.58
CA SER A 26 2.03 20.40 7.86
C SER A 26 0.56 20.00 8.09
N ASN A 27 -0.20 19.67 7.03
CA ASN A 27 -1.62 19.33 7.12
C ASN A 27 -1.94 18.07 6.28
N PRO A 28 -1.55 16.87 6.75
CA PRO A 28 -1.87 15.65 6.03
C PRO A 28 -3.39 15.47 5.87
N PRO A 29 -3.87 14.98 4.71
CA PRO A 29 -5.28 14.69 4.52
C PRO A 29 -5.73 13.55 5.46
N PRO A 30 -7.01 13.53 5.87
CA PRO A 30 -7.54 12.40 6.62
C PRO A 30 -7.46 11.12 5.80
N HIS A 31 -7.14 10.00 6.45
CA HIS A 31 -7.05 8.71 5.78
C HIS A 31 -8.45 8.28 5.28
N PRO A 32 -8.65 7.96 3.98
CA PRO A 32 -9.99 7.73 3.43
C PRO A 32 -10.74 6.57 4.09
N SER A 33 -10.02 5.52 4.46
CA SER A 33 -10.63 4.35 5.13
C SER A 33 -11.23 4.65 6.51
N VAL A 34 -10.83 5.74 7.17
CA VAL A 34 -11.41 6.15 8.47
C VAL A 34 -12.87 6.60 8.29
N MET A 35 -13.25 7.01 7.08
CA MET A 35 -14.60 7.46 6.77
C MET A 35 -15.57 6.30 6.47
N HIS A 36 -15.10 5.04 6.49
CA HIS A 36 -15.87 3.86 6.05
C HIS A 36 -16.51 4.03 4.66
N ALA A 37 -15.88 4.85 3.82
CA ALA A 37 -16.27 5.10 2.44
C ALA A 37 -15.44 4.23 1.48
N ASP A 38 -15.87 4.16 0.23
CA ASP A 38 -15.06 3.56 -0.81
C ASP A 38 -13.74 4.32 -0.96
N MET A 39 -12.65 3.56 -1.04
CA MET A 39 -11.32 4.13 -1.25
C MET A 39 -11.27 4.80 -2.64
N PRO A 40 -10.71 6.02 -2.74
CA PRO A 40 -10.74 6.79 -3.98
C PRO A 40 -9.95 6.09 -5.09
N GLU A 41 -10.34 6.30 -6.34
CA GLU A 41 -9.65 5.71 -7.49
C GLU A 41 -8.19 6.19 -7.61
N TYR A 42 -7.94 7.43 -7.20
CA TYR A 42 -6.61 8.03 -7.19
C TYR A 42 -6.28 8.60 -5.81
N TRP A 43 -4.99 8.64 -5.49
CA TRP A 43 -4.48 9.20 -4.24
C TRP A 43 -3.22 10.05 -4.48
N GLU A 44 -3.17 11.23 -3.88
CA GLU A 44 -2.02 12.12 -3.98
C GLU A 44 -1.06 11.90 -2.79
N LEU A 45 0.22 11.71 -3.10
CA LEU A 45 1.29 11.53 -2.12
C LEU A 45 1.87 12.89 -1.66
N PRO A 46 2.69 12.93 -0.59
CA PRO A 46 3.25 14.17 -0.07
C PRO A 46 4.13 14.93 -1.07
N ASP A 47 4.63 14.24 -2.10
CA ASP A 47 5.46 14.79 -3.17
C ASP A 47 4.66 15.21 -4.41
N GLY A 48 3.32 15.26 -4.31
CA GLY A 48 2.43 15.66 -5.40
C GLY A 48 2.26 14.60 -6.49
N ARG A 49 2.87 13.42 -6.35
CA ARG A 49 2.67 12.33 -7.29
C ARG A 49 1.35 11.63 -7.01
N GLU A 50 0.59 11.38 -8.05
CA GLU A 50 -0.65 10.62 -8.02
C GLU A 50 -0.37 9.12 -8.14
N VAL A 51 -1.14 8.32 -7.43
CA VAL A 51 -1.13 6.86 -7.53
C VAL A 51 -2.54 6.35 -7.76
N ALA A 52 -2.67 5.34 -8.62
CA ALA A 52 -3.95 4.73 -8.98
C ALA A 52 -4.24 3.51 -8.10
N ARG A 53 -5.49 3.36 -7.71
CA ARG A 53 -5.98 2.25 -6.88
C ARG A 53 -5.92 0.94 -7.65
N LEU A 54 -5.37 -0.10 -7.03
CA LEU A 54 -5.43 -1.45 -7.59
C LEU A 54 -6.90 -1.95 -7.59
N PRO A 55 -7.46 -2.37 -8.74
CA PRO A 55 -8.83 -2.85 -8.81
C PRO A 55 -9.06 -4.05 -7.90
N ARG A 56 -10.13 -3.99 -7.12
CA ARG A 56 -10.58 -5.11 -6.28
C ARG A 56 -11.76 -5.85 -6.91
N PRO A 57 -11.93 -7.15 -6.58
CA PRO A 57 -13.19 -7.83 -6.82
C PRO A 57 -14.36 -7.15 -6.10
N ILE A 58 -15.52 -7.12 -6.76
CA ILE A 58 -16.78 -6.46 -6.29
C ILE A 58 -17.27 -7.03 -4.95
N ASN A 59 -16.79 -8.20 -4.54
CA ASN A 59 -17.21 -8.89 -3.32
C ASN A 59 -16.66 -8.27 -2.02
N TYR A 60 -15.81 -7.24 -2.11
CA TYR A 60 -15.24 -6.55 -0.97
C TYR A 60 -15.65 -5.08 -1.01
N THR A 61 -16.70 -4.75 -0.26
CA THR A 61 -17.20 -3.39 -0.12
C THR A 61 -17.09 -2.95 1.34
N PRO A 62 -16.90 -1.65 1.64
CA PRO A 62 -16.76 -1.16 3.00
C PRO A 62 -17.84 -1.65 4.00
N PRO A 63 -19.13 -1.76 3.61
CA PRO A 63 -20.17 -2.30 4.52
C PRO A 63 -19.95 -3.75 4.97
N MET A 64 -19.09 -4.51 4.29
CA MET A 64 -18.79 -5.91 4.61
C MET A 64 -17.59 -6.06 5.56
N GLU A 65 -16.96 -4.96 5.97
CA GLU A 65 -15.87 -4.96 6.93
C GLU A 65 -16.36 -5.40 8.30
N THR A 66 -15.64 -6.35 8.92
CA THR A 66 -16.01 -6.84 10.26
C THR A 66 -15.28 -6.08 11.38
N PHE A 67 -14.12 -5.51 11.06
CA PHE A 67 -13.30 -4.73 11.99
C PHE A 67 -12.92 -3.41 11.34
N PRO A 68 -12.65 -2.36 12.13
CA PRO A 68 -12.07 -1.14 11.61
C PRO A 68 -10.80 -1.41 10.81
N PRO A 69 -10.57 -0.70 9.70
CA PRO A 69 -9.37 -0.88 8.89
C PRO A 69 -8.12 -0.45 9.66
N ILE A 70 -7.01 -1.13 9.40
CA ILE A 70 -5.70 -0.75 9.93
C ILE A 70 -5.04 0.15 8.89
N THR A 71 -4.79 1.40 9.24
CA THR A 71 -4.19 2.41 8.36
C THR A 71 -2.69 2.48 8.53
N PHE A 72 -1.99 2.83 7.45
CA PHE A 72 -0.56 3.03 7.42
C PHE A 72 -0.24 4.43 6.91
N SER A 73 0.61 5.13 7.64
CA SER A 73 1.04 6.48 7.31
C SER A 73 2.50 6.70 7.68
N VAL A 74 3.13 7.70 7.07
CA VAL A 74 4.49 8.15 7.39
C VAL A 74 4.43 9.64 7.65
N ARG A 75 4.78 10.07 8.87
CA ARG A 75 4.76 11.49 9.27
C ARG A 75 3.36 12.11 9.08
N GLY A 76 2.32 11.36 9.43
CA GLY A 76 0.92 11.73 9.31
C GLY A 76 0.33 11.52 7.91
N TRP A 77 1.15 11.30 6.88
CA TRP A 77 0.68 11.16 5.50
C TRP A 77 0.25 9.72 5.18
N PRO A 78 -0.99 9.49 4.74
CA PRO A 78 -1.45 8.16 4.34
C PRO A 78 -0.64 7.56 3.21
N GLY A 79 -0.29 6.28 3.35
CA GLY A 79 0.45 5.53 2.36
C GLY A 79 1.92 5.30 2.74
N VAL A 80 2.36 4.06 2.58
CA VAL A 80 3.76 3.65 2.76
C VAL A 80 4.20 2.88 1.53
N ARG A 81 5.34 3.26 0.92
CA ARG A 81 5.83 2.55 -0.26
C ARG A 81 6.39 1.18 0.13
N ILE A 82 6.03 0.14 -0.61
CA ILE A 82 6.45 -1.23 -0.34
C ILE A 82 7.98 -1.39 -0.39
N LYS A 83 8.67 -0.71 -1.32
CA LYS A 83 10.15 -0.72 -1.35
C LYS A 83 10.79 -0.27 -0.05
N ASP A 84 10.17 0.69 0.64
CA ASP A 84 10.74 1.27 1.85
C ASP A 84 10.58 0.27 3.00
N LEU A 85 9.54 -0.57 2.99
CA LEU A 85 9.32 -1.64 3.98
C LEU A 85 10.21 -2.87 3.76
N CYS A 86 10.61 -3.15 2.52
CA CYS A 86 11.48 -4.29 2.17
C CYS A 86 12.99 -4.00 2.32
N ALA A 87 13.39 -2.74 2.47
CA ALA A 87 14.81 -2.36 2.55
C ALA A 87 15.44 -2.82 3.88
N LYS A 88 16.55 -3.56 3.82
CA LYS A 88 17.30 -4.03 5.02
C LYS A 88 17.75 -2.89 5.95
N ASN A 89 17.96 -1.70 5.39
CA ASN A 89 18.30 -0.47 6.11
C ASN A 89 17.15 0.55 6.01
N SER A 90 15.91 0.09 6.13
CA SER A 90 14.76 1.00 6.03
C SER A 90 14.89 2.14 7.04
N VAL A 91 15.01 3.36 6.51
CA VAL A 91 15.00 4.59 7.30
C VAL A 91 13.56 5.02 7.60
N ILE A 92 12.58 4.42 6.93
CA ILE A 92 11.18 4.81 7.03
C ILE A 92 10.48 3.99 8.11
N VAL A 93 9.93 4.71 9.08
CA VAL A 93 9.17 4.17 10.19
C VAL A 93 7.70 4.58 9.99
N VAL A 94 6.81 3.60 10.02
CA VAL A 94 5.35 3.83 9.98
C VAL A 94 4.93 4.52 11.28
N ASP A 95 3.94 5.40 11.20
CA ASP A 95 3.40 6.09 12.39
C ASP A 95 2.84 5.09 13.41
N ASP A 96 3.12 5.33 14.70
CA ASP A 96 2.92 4.40 15.82
C ASP A 96 3.48 2.99 15.56
N PRO A 97 4.79 2.84 15.30
CA PRO A 97 5.36 1.60 14.79
C PRO A 97 5.21 0.41 15.74
N TYR A 98 5.11 0.67 17.04
CA TYR A 98 4.96 -0.33 18.11
C TYR A 98 3.51 -0.60 18.50
N ALA A 99 2.53 0.11 17.92
CA ALA A 99 1.12 -0.19 18.15
C ALA A 99 0.82 -1.62 17.68
N THR A 100 -0.04 -2.34 18.41
CA THR A 100 -0.37 -3.74 18.13
C THR A 100 -1.84 -3.84 17.71
N PRO A 101 -2.18 -3.41 16.47
CA PRO A 101 -3.57 -3.19 16.06
C PRO A 101 -4.42 -4.46 16.10
N MET A 102 -3.81 -5.64 16.05
CA MET A 102 -4.49 -6.93 16.02
C MET A 102 -4.52 -7.64 17.38
N ALA A 103 -3.90 -7.08 18.42
CA ALA A 103 -3.77 -7.75 19.72
C ALA A 103 -5.12 -8.08 20.37
N HIS A 104 -6.09 -7.17 20.24
CA HIS A 104 -7.44 -7.32 20.79
C HIS A 104 -8.25 -8.47 20.17
N LEU A 105 -7.84 -8.97 19.01
CA LEU A 105 -8.51 -10.07 18.31
C LEU A 105 -8.17 -11.44 18.92
N GLY A 106 -7.08 -11.54 19.69
CA GLY A 106 -6.65 -12.78 20.35
C GLY A 106 -6.22 -13.91 19.38
N TRP A 107 -6.04 -13.61 18.10
CA TRP A 107 -5.63 -14.59 17.09
C TRP A 107 -4.15 -14.91 17.21
N ARG A 108 -3.78 -16.18 16.98
CA ARG A 108 -2.37 -16.59 16.88
C ARG A 108 -1.77 -16.30 15.51
N ALA A 109 -2.57 -16.51 14.46
CA ALA A 109 -2.19 -16.30 13.08
C ALA A 109 -3.44 -15.96 12.26
N THR A 110 -3.23 -15.35 11.10
CA THR A 110 -4.32 -14.99 10.18
C THR A 110 -3.83 -15.06 8.74
N VAL A 111 -4.72 -14.73 7.80
CA VAL A 111 -4.48 -14.82 6.37
C VAL A 111 -4.53 -13.42 5.76
N LEU A 112 -3.50 -13.08 5.01
CA LEU A 112 -3.45 -11.96 4.08
C LEU A 112 -3.76 -12.50 2.68
N ASN A 113 -4.60 -11.79 1.93
CA ASN A 113 -4.89 -12.07 0.54
C ASN A 113 -4.73 -10.78 -0.27
N LEU A 114 -3.78 -10.78 -1.19
CA LEU A 114 -3.40 -9.60 -1.98
C LEU A 114 -4.43 -9.23 -3.04
N GLU A 115 -5.21 -10.20 -3.53
CA GLU A 115 -6.22 -9.99 -4.59
C GLU A 115 -5.69 -9.22 -5.81
N TRP A 116 -4.48 -9.55 -6.27
CA TRP A 116 -3.87 -8.87 -7.41
C TRP A 116 -4.61 -9.22 -8.71
N PRO A 117 -5.08 -8.21 -9.48
CA PRO A 117 -5.91 -8.43 -10.65
C PRO A 117 -5.16 -9.13 -11.78
N GLY A 118 -5.90 -9.93 -12.56
CA GLY A 118 -5.39 -10.59 -13.76
C GLY A 118 -4.54 -11.84 -13.54
N TYR A 119 -4.08 -12.15 -12.33
CA TYR A 119 -3.40 -13.42 -12.05
C TYR A 119 -4.39 -14.49 -11.57
N PRO A 120 -4.45 -15.66 -12.24
CA PRO A 120 -5.36 -16.71 -11.84
C PRO A 120 -4.98 -17.26 -10.47
N ARG A 121 -6.00 -17.52 -9.64
CA ARG A 121 -5.81 -18.18 -8.36
C ARG A 121 -5.38 -19.62 -8.56
N SER A 122 -4.42 -20.06 -7.76
CA SER A 122 -4.00 -21.46 -7.74
C SER A 122 -4.74 -22.20 -6.64
N THR A 123 -5.30 -23.38 -6.95
CA THR A 123 -5.98 -24.23 -5.94
C THR A 123 -5.03 -24.70 -4.85
N TYR A 124 -3.74 -24.82 -5.16
CA TYR A 124 -2.68 -25.21 -4.23
C TYR A 124 -1.57 -24.15 -4.24
N ASN A 125 -1.19 -23.67 -3.05
CA ASN A 125 -0.13 -22.67 -2.85
C ASN A 125 -0.30 -21.42 -3.72
N ASP A 126 -1.44 -20.74 -3.57
CA ASP A 126 -1.67 -19.46 -4.24
C ASP A 126 -0.68 -18.39 -3.73
N PRO A 127 0.19 -17.82 -4.59
CA PRO A 127 1.16 -16.81 -4.17
C PRO A 127 0.50 -15.49 -3.74
N GLN A 128 -0.80 -15.30 -4.00
CA GLN A 128 -1.56 -14.14 -3.53
C GLN A 128 -2.03 -14.29 -2.08
N ILE A 129 -1.99 -15.51 -1.52
CA ILE A 129 -2.45 -15.80 -0.16
C ILE A 129 -1.22 -16.08 0.71
N SER A 130 -1.04 -15.28 1.76
CA SER A 130 0.03 -15.45 2.74
C SER A 130 -0.56 -15.63 4.13
N ARG A 131 -0.07 -16.61 4.88
CA ARG A 131 -0.38 -16.77 6.31
C ARG A 131 0.74 -16.13 7.11
N PHE A 132 0.38 -15.28 8.07
CA PHE A 132 1.34 -14.66 8.98
C PHE A 132 0.89 -14.80 10.44
N ASP A 133 1.87 -14.76 11.34
CA ASP A 133 1.61 -14.87 12.78
C ASP A 133 1.23 -13.51 13.36
N VAL A 134 0.09 -13.48 14.04
CA VAL A 134 -0.39 -12.31 14.79
C VAL A 134 0.26 -12.27 16.17
N MET A 135 0.59 -13.43 16.73
CA MET A 135 1.38 -13.57 17.96
C MET A 135 2.74 -14.17 17.62
N THR A 136 3.76 -13.32 17.65
CA THR A 136 5.16 -13.71 17.41
C THR A 136 5.83 -14.15 18.71
N SER A 137 7.07 -14.65 18.62
CA SER A 137 7.89 -14.95 19.82
C SER A 137 8.18 -13.71 20.69
N GLN A 138 8.09 -12.51 20.11
CA GLN A 138 8.33 -11.24 20.80
C GLN A 138 7.01 -10.59 21.30
N GLY A 139 5.87 -11.23 21.08
CA GLY A 139 4.54 -10.70 21.43
C GLY A 139 3.67 -10.43 20.20
N PRO A 140 2.55 -9.70 20.37
CA PRO A 140 1.65 -9.37 19.27
C PRO A 140 2.37 -8.60 18.15
N ILE A 141 1.96 -8.84 16.91
CA ILE A 141 2.51 -8.17 15.74
C ILE A 141 2.30 -6.65 15.85
N THR A 142 3.37 -5.91 15.59
CA THR A 142 3.33 -4.45 15.61
C THR A 142 2.83 -3.91 14.27
N ARG A 143 2.40 -2.64 14.22
CA ARG A 143 1.97 -1.99 12.99
C ARG A 143 3.08 -1.96 11.94
N GLN A 144 4.33 -1.70 12.37
CA GLN A 144 5.50 -1.80 11.49
C GLN A 144 5.68 -3.23 10.96
N GLY A 145 5.60 -4.23 11.83
CA GLY A 145 5.74 -5.64 11.45
C GLY A 145 4.65 -6.07 10.46
N LEU A 146 3.41 -5.65 10.69
CA LEU A 146 2.28 -5.92 9.82
C LEU A 146 2.46 -5.28 8.44
N ALA A 147 2.94 -4.04 8.36
CA ALA A 147 3.27 -3.41 7.09
C ALA A 147 4.36 -4.20 6.34
N SER A 148 5.39 -4.66 7.05
CA SER A 148 6.44 -5.51 6.48
C SER A 148 5.93 -6.86 5.97
N GLU A 149 4.98 -7.50 6.67
CA GLU A 149 4.34 -8.74 6.19
C GLU A 149 3.62 -8.54 4.85
N VAL A 150 2.88 -7.43 4.71
CA VAL A 150 2.24 -7.07 3.43
C VAL A 150 3.29 -6.84 2.34
N ALA A 151 4.35 -6.11 2.65
CA ALA A 151 5.43 -5.84 1.71
C ALA A 151 6.13 -7.11 1.23
N HIS A 152 6.42 -8.03 2.15
CA HIS A 152 6.99 -9.34 1.83
C HIS A 152 6.04 -10.19 0.97
N ALA A 153 4.74 -10.15 1.24
CA ALA A 153 3.75 -10.86 0.43
C ALA A 153 3.73 -10.32 -1.02
N VAL A 154 3.71 -8.99 -1.21
CA VAL A 154 3.77 -8.37 -2.55
C VAL A 154 5.07 -8.75 -3.27
N GLN A 155 6.20 -8.69 -2.56
CA GLN A 155 7.50 -9.07 -3.12
C GLN A 155 7.56 -10.55 -3.52
N HIS A 156 6.97 -11.44 -2.71
CA HIS A 156 6.85 -12.86 -2.99
C HIS A 156 5.97 -13.13 -4.22
N LEU A 157 4.82 -12.47 -4.30
CA LEU A 157 3.93 -12.55 -5.46
C LEU A 157 4.68 -12.15 -6.74
N TYR A 158 5.29 -10.97 -6.75
CA TYR A 158 6.10 -10.47 -7.87
C TYR A 158 7.13 -11.50 -8.34
N ASN A 159 7.94 -12.04 -7.42
CA ASN A 159 8.97 -13.02 -7.75
C ASN A 159 8.39 -14.31 -8.36
N THR A 160 7.17 -14.68 -7.98
CA THR A 160 6.50 -15.89 -8.44
C THR A 160 5.80 -15.72 -9.78
N VAL A 161 5.25 -14.54 -10.07
CA VAL A 161 4.37 -14.32 -11.24
C VAL A 161 4.93 -13.37 -12.30
N ARG A 162 6.07 -12.71 -12.07
CA ARG A 162 6.68 -11.77 -13.05
C ARG A 162 6.95 -12.37 -14.44
N ASN A 163 7.07 -13.69 -14.55
CA ASN A 163 7.28 -14.36 -15.84
C ASN A 163 6.01 -15.03 -16.39
N LYS A 164 4.87 -14.88 -15.72
CA LYS A 164 3.60 -15.50 -16.10
C LYS A 164 2.78 -14.54 -16.95
N ALA A 165 1.94 -15.10 -17.82
CA ALA A 165 0.94 -14.33 -18.54
C ALA A 165 -0.14 -13.82 -17.57
N ILE A 166 -0.59 -12.59 -17.80
CA ILE A 166 -1.73 -11.98 -17.13
C ILE A 166 -2.99 -12.17 -17.99
N ALA A 167 -4.16 -12.22 -17.36
CA ALA A 167 -5.43 -12.30 -18.09
C ALA A 167 -5.66 -11.05 -18.95
N THR A 168 -6.32 -11.25 -20.10
CA THR A 168 -6.64 -10.17 -21.04
C THR A 168 -7.53 -9.11 -20.39
N GLY A 169 -7.21 -7.83 -20.62
CA GLY A 169 -7.88 -6.67 -20.02
C GLY A 169 -7.26 -6.19 -18.70
N PHE A 170 -6.25 -6.89 -18.17
CA PHE A 170 -5.53 -6.51 -16.95
C PHE A 170 -4.05 -6.20 -17.21
N GLU A 171 -3.64 -6.01 -18.45
CA GLU A 171 -2.25 -5.85 -18.86
C GLU A 171 -1.54 -4.69 -18.15
N GLN A 172 -2.26 -3.60 -17.86
CA GLN A 172 -1.74 -2.46 -17.10
C GLN A 172 -1.29 -2.82 -15.67
N TRP A 173 -1.83 -3.92 -15.11
CA TRP A 173 -1.50 -4.40 -13.77
C TRP A 173 -0.44 -5.50 -13.77
N SER A 174 0.20 -5.75 -14.91
CA SER A 174 1.18 -6.83 -15.09
C SER A 174 2.50 -6.55 -14.39
N PHE A 175 3.01 -7.56 -13.67
CA PHE A 175 4.37 -7.56 -13.13
C PHE A 175 5.46 -7.90 -14.16
N LYS A 176 5.08 -8.37 -15.36
CA LYS A 176 6.05 -8.82 -16.37
C LYS A 176 6.73 -7.66 -17.09
N ASP A 177 5.91 -6.76 -17.61
CA ASP A 177 6.33 -5.65 -18.46
C ASP A 177 5.91 -4.29 -17.88
N GLY A 178 5.29 -4.29 -16.69
CA GLY A 178 4.74 -3.11 -16.04
C GLY A 178 5.27 -2.91 -14.62
N ILE A 179 4.36 -3.03 -13.66
CA ILE A 179 4.50 -2.59 -12.27
C ILE A 179 5.64 -3.35 -11.58
N ARG A 180 6.46 -2.61 -10.83
CA ARG A 180 7.43 -3.20 -9.91
C ARG A 180 6.94 -3.08 -8.48
N PRO A 181 7.42 -3.92 -7.53
CA PRO A 181 7.12 -3.74 -6.12
C PRO A 181 7.53 -2.35 -5.58
N SER A 182 8.49 -1.67 -6.24
CA SER A 182 8.87 -0.30 -5.91
C SER A 182 7.79 0.74 -6.17
N ASP A 183 6.85 0.39 -7.02
CA ASP A 183 5.83 1.30 -7.51
C ASP A 183 4.53 1.15 -6.71
N VAL A 184 4.53 0.25 -5.73
CA VAL A 184 3.36 -0.06 -4.89
C VAL A 184 3.40 0.74 -3.60
N VAL A 185 2.25 1.30 -3.24
CA VAL A 185 1.98 2.02 -2.00
C VAL A 185 0.89 1.30 -1.23
N LEU A 186 1.12 1.05 0.06
CA LEU A 186 0.15 0.47 0.99
C LEU A 186 -0.51 1.59 1.80
N LEU A 187 -1.83 1.76 1.66
CA LEU A 187 -2.59 2.73 2.44
C LEU A 187 -3.18 2.10 3.71
N SER A 188 -3.92 1.00 3.57
CA SER A 188 -4.61 0.34 4.68
C SER A 188 -4.72 -1.17 4.46
N ILE A 189 -5.09 -1.93 5.50
CA ILE A 189 -5.61 -3.29 5.35
C ILE A 189 -6.98 -3.42 5.99
N HIS A 190 -7.84 -4.21 5.36
CA HIS A 190 -9.25 -4.36 5.71
C HIS A 190 -9.55 -5.82 5.97
N TYR A 191 -10.32 -6.12 7.01
CA TYR A 191 -10.72 -7.50 7.31
C TYR A 191 -12.11 -7.80 6.76
N TYR A 192 -12.14 -8.73 5.81
CA TYR A 192 -13.36 -9.21 5.19
C TYR A 192 -13.54 -10.70 5.45
N ARG A 193 -14.61 -11.05 6.16
CA ARG A 193 -15.02 -12.42 6.50
C ARG A 193 -13.95 -13.18 7.30
N THR A 194 -12.91 -13.67 6.65
CA THR A 194 -11.86 -14.54 7.21
C THR A 194 -10.44 -14.15 6.84
N GLN A 195 -10.25 -13.05 6.09
CA GLN A 195 -8.95 -12.66 5.55
C GLN A 195 -8.76 -11.14 5.54
N TRP A 196 -7.50 -10.73 5.64
CA TRP A 196 -7.08 -9.35 5.46
C TRP A 196 -6.77 -9.07 3.99
N ILE A 197 -7.26 -7.95 3.50
CA ILE A 197 -7.06 -7.51 2.11
C ILE A 197 -6.43 -6.11 2.14
N PRO A 198 -5.21 -5.94 1.62
CA PRO A 198 -4.52 -4.66 1.63
C PRO A 198 -5.06 -3.73 0.54
N GLU A 199 -5.14 -2.44 0.84
CA GLU A 199 -5.40 -1.36 -0.11
C GLU A 199 -4.09 -0.84 -0.68
N LEU A 200 -3.85 -1.30 -1.91
CA LEU A 200 -2.64 -1.05 -2.68
C LEU A 200 -2.95 -0.04 -3.78
N TYR A 201 -2.04 0.91 -3.93
CA TYR A 201 -2.02 1.90 -4.98
C TYR A 201 -0.70 1.82 -5.73
N ILE A 202 -0.69 2.25 -6.99
CA ILE A 202 0.44 2.09 -7.90
C ILE A 202 0.75 3.41 -8.60
N PHE A 203 2.04 3.73 -8.77
CA PHE A 203 2.46 4.82 -9.65
C PHE A 203 2.19 4.43 -11.12
N GLU A 204 1.44 5.27 -11.84
CA GLU A 204 1.29 5.18 -13.30
C GLU A 204 2.56 5.67 -14.04
#